data_AF-A0A2H5UZE3-F1
#
_entry.id   AF-A0A2H5UZE3-F1
#
_cell.length_a   1.000
_cell.length_b   1.000
_cell.length_c   1.000
_cell.angle_alpha   90.00
_cell.angle_beta   90.00
_cell.angle_gamma   90.00
#
_symmetry.space_group_name_H-M   'P 1'
#
loop_
_entity.id
_entity.type
_entity.pdbx_description
1 polymer ?
#
loop_
_entity_poly.entity_id
_entity_poly.type
_entity_poly.pdbx_seq_one_letter_code
_entity_poly.pdbx_strand_id
1 'polypeptide(L)'
;MVKSGAKKEKIDEKVLRDAVKRALEQPRLAFYSPLAASVLNYRKNVIPRYSISDELANIVEAAIREKWPGLATRAGKMLGRGGGMRRASRER
;
A
#
# COMPACT_ATOMS: atom_id res chain seq x y z
N MET A 1 14.18 20.03 -14.37
CA MET A 1 13.66 19.30 -15.55
C MET A 1 14.05 17.84 -15.41
N VAL A 2 13.16 16.95 -14.94
CA VAL A 2 13.44 15.50 -14.89
C VAL A 2 12.50 14.81 -15.86
N LYS A 3 13.03 14.43 -17.03
CA LYS A 3 12.33 13.63 -18.04
C LYS A 3 12.35 12.17 -17.58
N SER A 4 11.32 11.74 -16.85
CA SER A 4 11.12 10.31 -16.57
C SER A 4 10.43 9.68 -17.77
N GLY A 5 11.21 9.17 -18.71
CA GLY A 5 10.74 8.28 -19.77
C GLY A 5 10.32 6.95 -19.15
N ALA A 6 9.14 6.90 -18.53
CA ALA A 6 8.57 5.67 -18.02
C ALA A 6 8.24 4.77 -19.23
N LYS A 7 9.15 3.84 -19.55
CA LYS A 7 8.84 2.71 -20.42
C LYS A 7 7.53 2.10 -19.90
N LYS A 8 6.50 2.05 -20.75
CA LYS A 8 5.22 1.42 -20.40
C LYS A 8 5.51 -0.02 -19.98
N GLU A 9 5.44 -0.27 -18.69
CA GLU A 9 5.66 -1.59 -18.11
C GLU A 9 4.61 -2.55 -18.70
N LYS A 10 5.06 -3.64 -19.32
CA LYS A 10 4.18 -4.67 -19.86
C LYS A 10 3.71 -5.53 -18.68
N ILE A 11 2.53 -5.22 -18.17
CA ILE A 11 1.93 -5.90 -17.01
C ILE A 11 1.21 -7.16 -17.50
N ASP A 12 1.49 -8.29 -16.82
CA ASP A 12 0.76 -9.54 -17.01
C ASP A 12 -0.53 -9.54 -16.17
N GLU A 13 -1.67 -9.53 -16.85
CA GLU A 13 -2.99 -9.40 -16.23
C GLU A 13 -3.44 -10.68 -15.49
N LYS A 14 -2.88 -11.86 -15.82
CA LYS A 14 -3.21 -13.10 -15.10
C LYS A 14 -2.51 -13.10 -13.74
N VAL A 15 -1.21 -12.81 -13.74
CA VAL A 15 -0.41 -12.74 -12.51
C VAL A 15 -0.93 -11.66 -11.57
N LEU A 16 -1.33 -10.50 -12.11
CA LEU A 16 -1.90 -9.42 -11.30
C LEU A 16 -3.20 -9.83 -10.60
N ARG A 17 -4.11 -10.53 -11.29
CA ARG A 17 -5.36 -11.02 -10.70
C ARG A 17 -5.14 -11.99 -9.56
N ASP A 18 -4.23 -12.94 -9.74
CA ASP A 18 -3.90 -13.93 -8.71
C ASP A 18 -3.28 -13.26 -7.47
N ALA A 19 -2.40 -12.27 -7.68
CA ALA A 19 -1.81 -11.49 -6.59
C ALA A 19 -2.87 -10.70 -5.81
N VAL A 20 -3.81 -10.05 -6.51
CA VAL A 20 -4.94 -9.34 -5.87
C VAL A 20 -5.78 -10.29 -5.03
N LYS A 21 -6.12 -11.48 -5.55
CA LYS A 21 -6.92 -12.46 -4.81
C LYS A 21 -6.23 -12.89 -3.51
N ARG A 22 -4.94 -13.22 -3.57
CA ARG A 22 -4.15 -13.62 -2.38
C ARG A 22 -4.03 -12.49 -1.36
N ALA A 23 -3.88 -11.24 -1.81
CA ALA A 23 -3.81 -10.07 -0.92
C ALA A 23 -5.11 -9.86 -0.15
N LEU A 24 -6.27 -10.17 -0.75
CA LEU A 24 -7.57 -10.13 -0.07
C LEU A 24 -7.73 -11.27 0.94
N GLU A 25 -7.14 -12.44 0.68
CA GLU A 25 -7.25 -13.63 1.52
C GLU A 25 -6.32 -13.61 2.75
N GLN A 26 -5.15 -12.95 2.67
CA GLN A 26 -4.15 -12.95 3.75
C GLN A 26 -3.51 -11.57 3.97
N PRO A 27 -4.07 -10.73 4.85
CA PRO A 27 -3.64 -9.34 4.95
C PRO A 27 -2.33 -9.08 5.73
N ARG A 28 -1.69 -10.06 6.40
CA ARG A 28 -0.59 -9.76 7.33
C ARG A 28 0.51 -10.82 7.41
N LEU A 29 1.71 -10.45 6.97
CA LEU A 29 2.97 -11.03 7.40
C LEU A 29 3.91 -9.85 7.71
N ALA A 30 4.49 -9.79 8.91
CA ALA A 30 5.31 -8.66 9.33
C ALA A 30 6.61 -8.58 8.51
N PHE A 31 6.76 -7.52 7.69
CA PHE A 31 7.82 -7.36 6.67
C PHE A 31 8.76 -6.16 6.91
N TYR A 32 8.85 -5.61 8.12
CA TYR A 32 9.67 -4.40 8.35
C TYR A 32 10.95 -4.66 9.13
N SER A 33 12.03 -3.99 8.73
CA SER A 33 13.36 -4.10 9.33
C SER A 33 13.38 -3.63 10.79
N PRO A 34 14.42 -3.97 11.59
CA PRO A 34 14.55 -3.48 12.95
C PRO A 34 14.48 -1.95 13.07
N LEU A 35 15.02 -1.21 12.11
CA LEU A 35 14.92 0.25 12.07
C LEU A 35 13.46 0.73 11.98
N ALA A 36 12.70 0.18 11.02
CA ALA A 36 11.29 0.51 10.86
C ALA A 36 10.47 0.07 12.07
N ALA A 37 10.79 -1.07 12.67
CA ALA A 37 10.17 -1.53 13.92
C ALA A 37 10.38 -0.53 15.05
N SER A 38 11.61 -0.05 15.26
CA SER A 38 11.93 0.93 16.30
C SER A 38 11.17 2.24 16.11
N VAL A 39 11.13 2.77 14.89
CA VAL A 39 10.44 4.04 14.59
C VAL A 39 8.92 3.90 14.76
N LEU A 40 8.32 2.83 14.23
CA LEU A 40 6.86 2.63 14.28
C LEU A 40 6.38 2.35 15.70
N ASN A 41 7.15 1.61 16.52
CA ASN A 41 6.83 1.40 17.93
C ASN A 41 7.01 2.68 18.76
N TYR A 42 8.02 3.49 18.47
CA TYR A 42 8.14 4.81 19.10
C TYR A 42 6.91 5.67 18.83
N ARG A 43 6.48 5.78 17.55
CA ARG A 43 5.28 6.53 17.17
C ARG A 43 4.02 6.02 17.85
N LYS A 44 3.87 4.69 17.98
CA LYS A 44 2.75 4.07 18.71
C LYS A 44 2.68 4.52 20.17
N ASN A 45 3.82 4.69 20.83
CA ASN A 45 3.87 5.05 22.24
C ASN A 45 3.63 6.54 22.49
N VAL A 46 3.93 7.41 21.53
CA VAL A 46 3.83 8.88 21.71
C VAL A 46 2.61 9.51 21.05
N ILE A 47 1.92 8.80 20.15
CA ILE A 47 0.72 9.29 19.44
C ILE A 47 -0.52 8.49 19.89
N PRO A 48 -1.51 9.15 20.54
CA PRO A 48 -2.75 8.48 20.91
C PRO A 48 -3.48 7.90 19.69
N ARG A 49 -4.04 6.68 19.85
CA ARG A 49 -4.79 5.97 18.80
C ARG A 49 -3.98 5.66 17.52
N TYR A 50 -2.65 5.60 17.62
CA TYR A 50 -1.80 5.27 16.49
C TYR A 50 -1.88 3.79 16.09
N SER A 51 -2.09 3.56 14.80
CA SER A 51 -2.15 2.22 14.20
C SER A 51 -0.90 1.99 13.35
N ILE A 52 0.00 1.14 13.84
CA ILE A 52 1.21 0.74 13.10
C ILE A 52 0.82 0.11 11.75
N SER A 53 -0.27 -0.67 11.72
CA SER A 53 -0.71 -1.34 10.51
C SER A 53 -1.20 -0.36 9.45
N ASP A 54 -1.94 0.67 9.85
CA ASP A 54 -2.46 1.67 8.91
C ASP A 54 -1.33 2.57 8.40
N GLU A 55 -0.42 2.99 9.29
CA GLU A 55 0.77 3.76 8.87
C GLU A 55 1.62 2.95 7.88
N LEU A 56 1.89 1.69 8.20
CA LEU A 56 2.70 0.82 7.36
C LEU A 56 2.06 0.60 6.00
N ALA A 57 0.73 0.39 5.95
CA ALA A 57 0.00 0.28 4.71
C ALA A 57 0.18 1.54 3.84
N ASN A 58 0.05 2.74 4.43
CA ASN A 58 0.23 3.99 3.72
C ASN A 58 1.65 4.16 3.16
N ILE A 59 2.68 3.87 3.97
CA ILE A 59 4.08 3.96 3.56
C ILE A 59 4.36 3.01 2.40
N VAL A 60 3.94 1.75 2.52
CA VAL A 60 4.15 0.72 1.50
C VAL A 60 3.41 1.07 0.21
N GLU A 61 2.17 1.53 0.29
CA GLU A 61 1.41 1.97 -0.88
C GLU A 61 2.08 3.14 -1.60
N ALA A 62 2.58 4.13 -0.86
CA ALA A 62 3.29 5.26 -1.44
C ALA A 62 4.56 4.80 -2.18
N ALA A 63 5.37 3.97 -1.54
CA ALA A 63 6.59 3.41 -2.15
C ALA A 63 6.29 2.55 -3.39
N ILE A 64 5.21 1.76 -3.37
CA ILE A 64 4.77 0.96 -4.53
C ILE A 64 4.34 1.87 -5.69
N ARG A 65 3.56 2.92 -5.43
CA ARG A 65 3.12 3.88 -6.46
C ARG A 65 4.29 4.63 -7.09
N GLU A 66 5.30 4.96 -6.29
CA GLU A 66 6.50 5.62 -6.78
C GLU A 66 7.33 4.68 -7.66
N LYS A 67 7.56 3.44 -7.20
CA LYS A 67 8.43 2.48 -7.88
C LYS A 67 7.80 1.85 -9.12
N TRP A 68 6.49 1.60 -9.10
CA TRP A 68 5.74 0.96 -10.19
C TRP A 68 4.39 1.65 -10.47
N PRO A 69 4.41 2.89 -10.99
CA PRO A 69 3.20 3.71 -11.11
C PRO A 69 2.14 3.10 -12.04
N GLY A 70 2.56 2.46 -13.13
CA GLY A 70 1.66 1.80 -14.07
C GLY A 70 0.92 0.62 -13.45
N LEU A 71 1.67 -0.23 -12.72
CA LEU A 71 1.12 -1.40 -12.04
C LEU A 71 0.19 -1.00 -10.90
N ALA A 72 0.62 -0.06 -10.06
CA ALA A 72 -0.18 0.47 -8.96
C ALA A 72 -1.50 1.08 -9.47
N THR A 73 -1.46 1.80 -10.59
CA THR A 73 -2.67 2.38 -11.21
C THR A 73 -3.64 1.28 -11.69
N ARG A 74 -3.14 0.23 -12.35
CA ARG A 74 -4.00 -0.87 -12.82
C ARG A 74 -4.58 -1.67 -11.67
N ALA A 75 -3.75 -2.04 -10.70
CA ALA A 75 -4.18 -2.72 -9.49
C ALA A 75 -5.27 -1.92 -8.75
N GLY A 76 -5.06 -0.61 -8.58
CA GLY A 76 -6.04 0.28 -7.95
C GLY A 76 -7.37 0.38 -8.70
N LYS A 77 -7.39 0.27 -10.04
CA LYS A 77 -8.63 0.19 -10.81
C LYS A 77 -9.35 -1.14 -10.61
N MET A 78 -8.62 -2.25 -10.55
CA MET A 78 -9.18 -3.60 -10.39
C MET A 78 -9.73 -3.85 -8.99
N LEU A 79 -9.12 -3.24 -7.97
CA LEU A 79 -9.63 -3.25 -6.59
C LEU A 79 -10.91 -2.38 -6.42
N GLY A 80 -11.37 -1.71 -7.49
CA GLY A 80 -12.33 -0.62 -7.42
C GLY A 80 -11.72 0.59 -6.71
N ARG A 81 -12.35 1.77 -6.79
CA ARG A 81 -11.98 2.95 -5.97
C ARG A 81 -12.22 2.70 -4.45
N GLY A 82 -11.59 1.68 -3.88
CA GLY A 82 -11.81 1.17 -2.53
C GLY A 82 -10.61 0.44 -1.92
N GLY A 83 -9.47 0.33 -2.62
CA GLY A 83 -8.24 -0.23 -2.05
C GLY A 83 -7.51 0.70 -1.06
N GLY A 84 -7.80 2.01 -1.12
CA GLY A 84 -7.35 2.99 -0.12
C GLY A 84 -8.55 3.50 0.65
N MET A 85 -8.65 3.12 1.92
CA MET A 85 -9.43 3.76 2.97
C MET A 85 -10.82 4.28 2.53
N ARG A 86 -11.83 3.41 2.56
CA ARG A 86 -13.16 3.87 3.00
C ARG A 86 -12.96 4.48 4.39
N ARG A 87 -12.93 5.82 4.45
CA ARG A 87 -13.15 6.57 5.69
C ARG A 87 -14.54 6.19 6.21
N ALA A 88 -14.63 5.09 6.94
CA ALA A 88 -15.78 4.79 7.80
C ALA A 88 -15.62 5.63 9.08
N SER A 89 -15.80 6.94 8.91
CA SER A 89 -16.14 7.86 9.99
C SER A 89 -16.74 9.10 9.36
N ARG A 90 -17.95 8.93 8.80
CA ARG A 90 -18.96 9.97 8.72
C ARG A 90 -20.28 9.33 9.13
N GLU A 91 -20.83 9.89 10.20
CA GLU A 91 -22.22 9.81 10.66
C GLU A 91 -22.72 8.45 11.14
N ARG A 92 -22.70 8.24 12.47
CA ARG A 92 -23.83 8.51 13.38
C ARG A 92 -23.34 8.65 14.81
#